data_AF-A0A5C6MCZ6-F1
#
_entry.id   AF-A0A5C6MCZ6-F1
#
_cell.length_a   1.000
_cell.length_b   1.000
_cell.length_c   1.000
_cell.angle_alpha   90.00
_cell.angle_beta   90.00
_cell.angle_gamma   90.00
#
_symmetry.space_group_name_H-M   'P 1'
#
loop_
_entity.id
_entity.type
_entity.pdbx_description
1 polymer ?
#
loop_
_entity_poly.entity_id
_entity_poly.type
_entity_poly.pdbx_seq_one_letter_code
_entity_poly.pdbx_strand_id
1 'polypeptide(L)'
;MSIEELLEQMEQYRLRKESRDYRPDWLKRFVEQAAALFEPLTNVGRVGFDCRLDDRGWTVCLYLGTTEIIGGPRDGQIDHASFCFDVLALMSLFSSVSRLEWYSVAVETGPAPLKSFLSVHGIVLSGELVRMEVQGVPPQETGPGLHLRPDGMLYETR
;
A
#
# COMPACT_ATOMS: atom_id res chain seq x y z
N MET A 1 22.46 -24.07 30.38
CA MET A 1 21.29 -23.25 30.01
C MET A 1 21.01 -22.34 31.18
N SER A 2 21.47 -21.09 31.10
CA SER A 2 21.26 -20.07 32.12
C SER A 2 19.89 -19.39 31.93
N ILE A 3 19.42 -18.68 32.95
CA ILE A 3 18.20 -17.88 32.87
C ILE A 3 18.34 -16.76 31.83
N GLU A 4 19.54 -16.20 31.67
CA GLU A 4 19.86 -15.17 30.69
C GLU A 4 19.75 -15.70 29.25
N GLU A 5 20.28 -16.89 28.98
CA GLU A 5 20.16 -17.56 27.66
C GLU A 5 18.69 -17.85 27.31
N LEU A 6 17.85 -18.13 28.33
CA LEU A 6 16.43 -18.41 28.17
C LEU A 6 15.63 -17.14 27.87
N LEU A 7 15.97 -16.02 28.51
CA LEU A 7 15.36 -14.71 28.25
C LEU A 7 15.72 -14.18 26.86
N GLU A 8 16.98 -14.29 26.43
CA GLU A 8 17.39 -13.92 25.07
C GLU A 8 16.67 -14.76 24.01
N GLN A 9 16.50 -16.06 24.24
CA GLN A 9 15.75 -16.93 23.33
C GLN A 9 14.27 -16.54 23.26
N MET A 10 13.64 -16.19 24.39
CA MET A 10 12.25 -15.73 24.42
C MET A 10 12.08 -14.39 23.69
N GLU A 11 13.03 -13.47 23.85
CA GLU A 11 13.02 -12.17 23.17
C GLU A 11 13.24 -12.32 21.66
N GLN A 12 14.20 -13.15 21.24
CA GLN A 12 14.39 -13.51 19.84
C GLN A 12 13.16 -14.23 19.25
N TYR A 13 12.48 -15.08 20.02
CA TYR A 13 11.25 -15.74 19.59
C TYR A 13 10.09 -14.74 19.45
N ARG A 14 9.96 -13.79 20.37
CA ARG A 14 8.96 -12.71 20.29
C ARG A 14 9.21 -11.81 19.08
N LEU A 15 10.45 -11.40 18.84
CA LEU A 15 10.84 -10.61 17.66
C LEU A 15 10.58 -11.38 16.36
N ARG A 16 10.89 -12.69 16.31
CA ARG A 16 10.59 -13.55 15.15
C ARG A 16 9.09 -13.75 14.93
N LYS A 17 8.28 -13.72 15.99
CA LYS A 17 6.81 -13.83 15.92
C LYS A 17 6.19 -12.52 15.46
N GLU A 18 6.70 -11.38 15.94
CA GLU A 18 6.27 -10.03 15.53
C GLU A 18 6.71 -9.71 14.09
N SER A 19 7.84 -10.25 13.61
CA SER A 19 8.28 -10.07 12.21
C SER A 19 7.66 -11.06 11.22
N ARG A 20 6.86 -12.04 11.67
CA ARG A 20 6.27 -13.03 10.77
C ARG A 20 5.02 -12.44 10.12
N ASP A 21 5.17 -12.04 8.87
CA ASP A 21 4.03 -11.78 8.00
C ASP A 21 3.22 -13.06 7.78
N TYR A 22 2.10 -13.17 8.50
CA TYR A 22 1.18 -14.30 8.49
C TYR A 22 0.34 -14.41 7.21
N ARG A 23 0.46 -13.45 6.28
CA ARG A 23 -0.28 -13.50 5.01
C ARG A 23 0.15 -14.71 4.18
N PRO A 24 -0.79 -15.39 3.50
CA PRO A 24 -0.46 -16.49 2.59
C PRO A 24 0.50 -16.03 1.49
N ASP A 25 1.39 -16.91 1.05
CA ASP A 25 2.39 -16.57 0.02
C ASP A 25 1.76 -16.18 -1.32
N TRP A 26 0.59 -16.75 -1.65
CA TRP A 26 -0.14 -16.35 -2.84
C TRP A 26 -0.56 -14.87 -2.77
N LEU A 27 -0.93 -14.37 -1.58
CA LEU A 27 -1.37 -13.00 -1.38
C LEU A 27 -0.20 -12.04 -1.49
N LYS A 28 0.95 -12.40 -0.89
CA LYS A 28 2.19 -11.62 -1.00
C LYS A 28 2.60 -11.44 -2.46
N ARG A 29 2.61 -12.52 -3.24
CA ARG A 29 2.93 -12.48 -4.68
C ARG A 29 1.90 -11.66 -5.47
N PHE A 30 0.62 -11.79 -5.16
CA PHE A 30 -0.43 -11.02 -5.82
C PHE A 30 -0.28 -9.52 -5.58
N VAL A 31 -0.03 -9.10 -4.33
CA VAL A 31 0.28 -7.71 -3.97
C VAL A 31 1.52 -7.21 -4.71
N GLU A 32 2.60 -7.98 -4.71
CA GLU A 32 3.86 -7.62 -5.38
C GLU A 32 3.66 -7.42 -6.89
N GLN A 33 2.95 -8.33 -7.55
CA GLN A 33 2.62 -8.22 -8.97
C GLN A 33 1.75 -7.01 -9.28
N ALA A 34 0.72 -6.75 -8.47
CA ALA A 34 -0.15 -5.60 -8.65
C ALA A 34 0.57 -4.27 -8.34
N ALA A 35 1.46 -4.24 -7.35
CA ALA A 35 2.28 -3.09 -7.00
C ALA A 35 3.24 -2.71 -8.14
N ALA A 36 3.74 -3.69 -8.89
CA ALA A 36 4.60 -3.45 -10.05
C ALA A 36 3.88 -2.76 -11.23
N LEU A 37 2.54 -2.63 -11.19
CA LEU A 37 1.74 -1.97 -12.22
C LEU A 37 1.61 -0.46 -12.04
N PHE A 38 2.15 0.10 -10.95
CA PHE A 38 2.26 1.53 -10.80
C PHE A 38 3.37 2.08 -11.69
N GLU A 39 3.04 3.09 -12.47
CA GLU A 39 3.98 3.89 -13.25
C GLU A 39 3.99 5.33 -12.70
N PRO A 40 4.92 5.67 -11.80
CA PRO A 40 5.03 7.04 -11.29
C PRO A 40 5.29 8.03 -12.43
N LEU A 41 4.49 9.09 -12.49
CA LEU A 41 4.60 10.19 -13.46
C LEU A 41 5.49 11.32 -12.94
N THR A 42 5.54 11.49 -11.62
CA THR A 42 6.38 12.48 -10.94
C THR A 42 7.29 11.76 -9.93
N ASN A 43 7.70 12.44 -8.84
CA ASN A 43 8.58 11.91 -7.79
C ASN A 43 8.40 10.43 -7.47
N VAL A 44 9.49 9.80 -7.00
CA VAL A 44 9.45 8.43 -6.51
C VAL A 44 8.45 8.33 -5.36
N GLY A 45 7.50 7.41 -5.46
CA GLY A 45 6.58 7.06 -4.39
C GLY A 45 6.73 5.57 -4.08
N ARG A 46 6.76 5.21 -2.80
CA ARG A 46 6.75 3.80 -2.39
C ARG A 46 5.32 3.28 -2.44
N VAL A 47 5.10 2.13 -3.05
CA VAL A 47 3.78 1.48 -2.98
C VAL A 47 3.52 1.04 -1.54
N GLY A 48 2.46 1.58 -0.96
CA GLY A 48 1.90 1.14 0.31
C GLY A 48 0.72 0.22 0.07
N PHE A 49 0.47 -0.68 1.02
CA PHE A 49 -0.62 -1.63 0.91
C PHE A 49 -1.20 -2.05 2.26
N ASP A 50 -2.48 -2.39 2.27
CA ASP A 50 -3.17 -3.01 3.40
C ASP A 50 -3.96 -4.23 2.93
N CYS A 51 -3.97 -5.29 3.73
CA CYS A 51 -4.68 -6.54 3.43
C CYS A 51 -5.60 -6.88 4.59
N ARG A 52 -6.88 -7.05 4.30
CA ARG A 52 -7.90 -7.44 5.28
C ARG A 52 -8.62 -8.68 4.79
N LEU A 53 -8.89 -9.62 5.70
CA LEU A 53 -9.72 -10.79 5.44
C LEU A 53 -11.04 -10.64 6.21
N ASP A 54 -12.14 -10.78 5.50
CA ASP A 54 -13.49 -10.81 6.07
C ASP A 54 -14.32 -11.97 5.51
N ASP A 55 -15.61 -11.99 5.79
CA ASP A 55 -16.56 -13.01 5.33
C ASP A 55 -16.76 -13.05 3.81
N ARG A 56 -16.35 -11.99 3.10
CA ARG A 56 -16.45 -11.84 1.64
C ARG A 56 -15.14 -12.15 0.92
N GLY A 57 -14.08 -12.45 1.67
CA GLY A 57 -12.76 -12.79 1.15
C GLY A 57 -11.71 -11.73 1.48
N TRP A 58 -10.68 -11.65 0.66
CA TRP A 58 -9.57 -10.72 0.86
C TRP A 58 -9.88 -9.36 0.23
N THR A 59 -9.75 -8.28 1.01
CA THR A 59 -9.64 -6.92 0.48
C THR A 59 -8.17 -6.51 0.51
N VAL A 60 -7.65 -6.11 -0.64
CA VAL A 60 -6.31 -5.58 -0.80
C VAL A 60 -6.41 -4.15 -1.28
N CYS A 61 -5.82 -3.22 -0.54
CA CYS A 61 -5.76 -1.81 -0.92
C CYS A 61 -4.32 -1.44 -1.26
N LEU A 62 -4.12 -0.78 -2.41
CA LEU A 62 -2.84 -0.28 -2.90
C LEU A 62 -2.89 1.24 -3.12
N TYR A 63 -1.76 1.90 -2.88
CA TYR A 63 -1.59 3.33 -3.10
C TYR A 63 -0.11 3.69 -3.21
N LEU A 64 0.23 4.82 -3.85
CA LEU A 64 1.57 5.39 -3.75
C LEU A 64 1.66 6.32 -2.55
N GLY A 65 2.62 6.05 -1.67
CA GLY A 65 2.91 6.86 -0.49
C GLY A 65 3.28 8.29 -0.84
N THR A 66 3.10 9.19 0.14
CA THR A 66 3.42 10.60 0.01
C THR A 66 4.88 10.89 0.40
N THR A 67 5.36 12.04 -0.06
CA THR A 67 6.68 12.59 0.32
C THR A 67 6.49 13.86 1.13
N GLU A 68 7.16 13.98 2.26
CA GLU A 68 7.24 15.21 3.05
C GLU A 68 8.47 16.03 2.66
N ILE A 69 8.32 17.34 2.49
CA ILE A 69 9.44 18.26 2.29
C ILE A 69 10.00 18.66 3.66
N ILE A 70 11.32 18.49 3.84
CA ILE A 70 12.03 18.81 5.07
C ILE A 70 12.96 20.00 4.83
N GLY A 71 12.74 21.08 5.57
CA GLY A 71 13.50 22.32 5.55
C GLY A 71 13.16 23.26 4.39
N GLY A 72 13.61 24.51 4.53
CA GLY A 72 13.35 25.57 3.54
C GLY A 72 11.92 26.11 3.57
N PRO A 73 11.50 26.86 2.53
CA PRO A 73 10.20 27.56 2.53
C PRO A 73 8.95 26.66 2.47
N ARG A 74 9.12 25.38 2.08
CA ARG A 74 8.04 24.39 1.93
C ARG A 74 8.10 23.30 3.01
N ASP A 75 8.84 23.53 4.10
CA ASP A 75 8.98 22.57 5.20
C ASP A 75 7.61 22.12 5.74
N GLY A 76 7.45 20.80 5.92
CA GLY A 76 6.21 20.14 6.35
C GLY A 76 5.16 19.97 5.25
N GLN A 77 5.43 20.39 4.01
CA GLN A 77 4.50 20.15 2.90
C GLN A 77 4.50 18.66 2.50
N ILE A 78 3.29 18.11 2.31
CA ILE A 78 3.08 16.75 1.82
C ILE A 78 2.75 16.78 0.32
N ASP A 79 3.61 16.16 -0.48
CA ASP A 79 3.42 16.01 -1.92
C ASP A 79 2.95 14.57 -2.23
N HIS A 80 1.88 14.46 -3.02
CA HIS A 80 1.34 13.19 -3.51
C HIS A 80 2.02 12.80 -4.83
N ALA A 81 2.44 11.54 -4.96
CA ALA A 81 2.98 11.03 -6.22
C ALA A 81 1.85 10.92 -7.25
N SER A 82 2.05 11.50 -8.45
CA SER A 82 1.17 11.26 -9.60
C SER A 82 1.60 9.98 -10.30
N PHE A 83 0.66 9.19 -10.81
CA PHE A 83 0.97 7.91 -11.44
C PHE A 83 -0.05 7.54 -12.52
N CYS A 84 0.38 6.67 -13.44
CA CYS A 84 -0.47 5.85 -14.27
C CYS A 84 -0.54 4.44 -13.66
N PHE A 85 -1.63 3.72 -13.91
CA PHE A 85 -1.82 2.36 -13.42
C PHE A 85 -2.43 1.48 -14.51
N ASP A 86 -1.78 0.37 -14.84
CA ASP A 86 -2.25 -0.54 -15.89
C ASP A 86 -3.39 -1.44 -15.39
N VAL A 87 -4.62 -1.01 -15.66
CA VAL A 87 -5.85 -1.72 -15.29
C VAL A 87 -5.99 -3.04 -16.06
N LEU A 88 -5.55 -3.10 -17.31
CA LEU A 88 -5.65 -4.32 -18.12
C LEU A 88 -4.70 -5.39 -17.60
N ALA A 89 -3.47 -5.01 -17.26
CA ALA A 89 -2.51 -5.90 -16.60
C ALA A 89 -3.04 -6.35 -15.24
N LEU A 90 -3.67 -5.46 -14.45
CA LEU A 90 -4.27 -5.85 -13.16
C LEU A 90 -5.34 -6.92 -13.35
N MET A 91 -6.24 -6.76 -14.34
CA MET A 91 -7.27 -7.76 -14.63
C MET A 91 -6.67 -9.12 -14.97
N SER A 92 -5.49 -9.17 -15.61
CA SER A 92 -4.80 -10.42 -15.94
C SER A 92 -4.27 -11.21 -14.73
N LEU A 93 -4.15 -10.57 -13.57
CA LEU A 93 -3.76 -11.24 -12.32
C LEU A 93 -4.90 -12.07 -11.71
N PHE A 94 -6.13 -11.89 -12.18
CA PHE A 94 -7.30 -12.65 -11.77
C PHE A 94 -7.57 -13.80 -12.75
N SER A 95 -7.93 -14.96 -12.22
CA SER A 95 -8.46 -16.08 -13.01
C SER A 95 -9.81 -15.74 -13.63
N SER A 96 -10.63 -14.97 -12.90
CA SER A 96 -11.88 -14.41 -13.39
C SER A 96 -12.18 -13.09 -12.68
N VAL A 97 -12.63 -12.10 -13.45
CA VAL A 97 -13.10 -10.81 -12.92
C VAL A 97 -14.62 -10.81 -12.96
N SER A 98 -15.25 -10.56 -11.81
CA SER A 98 -16.70 -10.45 -11.69
C SER A 98 -17.19 -9.01 -11.74
N ARG A 99 -16.33 -8.05 -11.34
CA ARG A 99 -16.69 -6.63 -11.31
C ARG A 99 -15.46 -5.73 -11.47
N LEU A 100 -15.63 -4.64 -12.20
CA LEU A 100 -14.70 -3.52 -12.28
C LEU A 100 -15.47 -2.23 -12.06
N GLU A 101 -15.02 -1.41 -11.12
CA GLU A 101 -15.67 -0.16 -10.75
C GLU A 101 -14.65 0.95 -10.58
N TRP A 102 -15.05 2.15 -10.97
CA TRP A 102 -14.33 3.37 -10.63
C TRP A 102 -15.23 4.21 -9.73
N TYR A 103 -14.68 4.65 -8.61
CA TYR A 103 -15.35 5.50 -7.65
C TYR A 103 -14.73 6.89 -7.69
N SER A 104 -15.58 7.90 -7.85
CA SER A 104 -15.25 9.30 -7.61
C SER A 104 -16.06 9.76 -6.41
N VAL A 105 -15.37 9.97 -5.29
CA VAL A 105 -15.99 10.33 -4.01
C VAL A 105 -15.73 11.80 -3.77
N ALA A 106 -16.79 12.59 -3.93
CA ALA A 106 -16.80 13.98 -3.54
C ALA A 106 -16.73 14.10 -2.01
N VAL A 107 -15.94 15.04 -1.51
CA VAL A 107 -15.94 15.35 -0.08
C VAL A 107 -17.00 16.43 0.16
N GLU A 108 -17.97 16.15 1.03
CA GLU A 108 -19.11 17.04 1.29
C GLU A 108 -18.72 18.35 2.00
N THR A 109 -17.56 18.39 2.66
CA THR A 109 -17.10 19.56 3.45
C THR A 109 -15.57 19.73 3.44
N GLY A 110 -15.13 20.97 3.23
CA GLY A 110 -13.72 21.39 3.36
C GLY A 110 -12.84 21.14 2.12
N PRO A 111 -11.59 21.65 2.12
CA PRO A 111 -10.65 21.54 0.99
C PRO A 111 -9.97 20.16 0.88
N ALA A 112 -10.62 19.09 1.33
CA ALA A 112 -10.02 17.76 1.28
C ALA A 112 -9.88 17.28 -0.18
N PRO A 113 -8.83 16.52 -0.50
CA PRO A 113 -8.64 15.99 -1.85
C PRO A 113 -9.81 15.07 -2.22
N LEU A 114 -10.29 15.20 -3.46
CA LEU A 114 -11.24 14.27 -4.06
C LEU A 114 -10.67 12.85 -3.94
N LYS A 115 -11.42 11.94 -3.33
CA LYS A 115 -11.00 10.55 -3.22
C LYS A 115 -11.47 9.82 -4.47
N SER A 116 -10.53 9.30 -5.24
CA SER A 116 -10.82 8.48 -6.42
C SER A 116 -10.10 7.16 -6.27
N PHE A 117 -10.79 6.06 -6.55
CA PHE A 117 -10.18 4.73 -6.54
C PHE A 117 -10.82 3.78 -7.55
N LEU A 118 -10.04 2.81 -7.99
CA LEU A 118 -10.51 1.69 -8.79
C LEU A 118 -10.77 0.51 -7.87
N SER A 119 -11.81 -0.28 -8.14
CA SER A 119 -12.04 -1.56 -7.46
C SER A 119 -12.26 -2.69 -8.46
N VAL A 120 -11.46 -3.76 -8.34
CA VAL A 120 -11.58 -4.99 -9.12
C VAL A 120 -11.98 -6.12 -8.18
N HIS A 121 -13.05 -6.83 -8.51
CA HIS A 121 -13.48 -8.02 -7.79
C HIS A 121 -13.29 -9.24 -8.67
N GLY A 122 -12.77 -10.31 -8.10
CA GLY A 122 -12.57 -11.55 -8.84
C GLY A 122 -12.02 -12.70 -8.01
N ILE A 123 -11.70 -13.78 -8.71
CA ILE A 123 -11.04 -14.96 -8.17
C ILE A 123 -9.61 -14.97 -8.68
N VAL A 124 -8.65 -15.15 -7.78
CA VAL A 124 -7.23 -15.31 -8.14
C VAL A 124 -6.87 -16.78 -8.40
N LEU A 125 -5.65 -17.07 -8.86
CA LEU A 125 -5.23 -18.44 -9.19
C LEU A 125 -5.29 -19.43 -8.01
N SER A 126 -5.22 -18.94 -6.76
CA SER A 126 -5.42 -19.78 -5.58
C SER A 126 -6.87 -20.21 -5.34
N GLY A 127 -7.84 -19.67 -6.10
CA GLY A 127 -9.27 -19.91 -5.92
C GLY A 127 -9.95 -18.96 -4.92
N GLU A 128 -9.18 -18.08 -4.28
CA GLU A 128 -9.67 -17.13 -3.28
C GLU A 128 -10.39 -15.94 -3.92
N LEU A 129 -11.43 -15.45 -3.26
CA LEU A 129 -12.11 -14.21 -3.62
C LEU A 129 -11.29 -13.01 -3.16
N VAL A 130 -11.01 -12.11 -4.10
CA VAL A 130 -10.23 -10.89 -3.84
C VAL A 130 -10.97 -9.67 -4.38
N ARG A 131 -11.06 -8.64 -3.54
CA ARG A 131 -11.35 -7.27 -3.91
C ARG A 131 -10.04 -6.48 -3.86
N MET A 132 -9.54 -6.06 -5.02
CA MET A 132 -8.41 -5.14 -5.11
C MET A 132 -8.92 -3.71 -5.22
N GLU A 133 -8.37 -2.80 -4.43
CA GLU A 133 -8.61 -1.36 -4.50
C GLU A 133 -7.31 -0.63 -4.80
N VAL A 134 -7.32 0.25 -5.81
CA VAL A 134 -6.19 1.12 -6.15
C VAL A 134 -6.61 2.56 -5.88
N GLN A 135 -6.05 3.17 -4.84
CA GLN A 135 -6.39 4.51 -4.40
C GLN A 135 -5.54 5.55 -5.13
N GLY A 136 -6.17 6.63 -5.60
CA GLY A 136 -5.49 7.78 -6.19
C GLY A 136 -4.66 8.59 -5.19
N VAL A 137 -5.01 8.52 -3.91
CA VAL A 137 -4.24 9.09 -2.80
C VAL A 137 -4.21 8.12 -1.62
N PRO A 138 -3.16 8.11 -0.79
CA PRO A 138 -3.10 7.25 0.39
C PRO A 138 -4.26 7.50 1.37
N PRO A 139 -4.63 6.49 2.18
CA PRO A 139 -5.50 6.68 3.33
C PRO A 139 -4.97 7.78 4.26
N GLN A 140 -5.88 8.53 4.88
CA GLN A 140 -5.53 9.71 5.68
C GLN A 140 -4.66 9.41 6.91
N GLU A 141 -4.74 8.18 7.43
CA GLU A 141 -3.96 7.73 8.58
C GLU A 141 -2.54 7.28 8.20
N THR A 142 -2.23 7.25 6.89
CA THR A 142 -0.91 6.91 6.39
C THR A 142 -0.03 8.16 6.38
N GLY A 143 1.03 8.15 7.20
CA GLY A 143 2.07 9.19 7.18
C GLY A 143 2.92 9.16 5.90
N PRO A 144 3.83 10.15 5.74
CA PRO A 144 4.76 10.16 4.61
C PRO A 144 5.65 8.93 4.62
N GLY A 145 5.85 8.32 3.45
CA GLY A 145 6.77 7.20 3.28
C GLY A 145 8.19 7.65 2.94
N LEU A 146 8.33 8.88 2.46
CA LEU A 146 9.58 9.49 2.03
C LEU A 146 9.70 10.92 2.55
N HIS A 147 10.93 11.38 2.69
CA HIS A 147 11.28 12.75 3.04
C HIS A 147 12.27 13.33 2.03
N LEU A 148 11.99 14.54 1.54
CA LEU A 148 12.80 15.27 0.57
C LEU A 148 13.48 16.46 1.25
N ARG A 149 14.81 16.47 1.27
CA ARG A 149 15.61 17.58 1.82
C ARG A 149 15.86 18.68 0.78
N PRO A 150 16.33 19.88 1.19
CA PRO A 150 16.53 21.01 0.29
C PRO A 150 17.68 20.78 -0.71
N ASP A 151 18.59 19.85 -0.40
CA ASP A 151 19.66 19.39 -1.29
C ASP A 151 19.18 18.36 -2.34
N GLY A 152 17.89 18.02 -2.35
CA GLY A 152 17.28 17.04 -3.24
C GLY A 152 17.41 15.59 -2.77
N MET A 153 18.00 15.34 -1.60
CA MET A 153 18.14 13.98 -1.06
C MET A 153 16.78 13.44 -0.60
N LEU A 154 16.43 12.24 -1.09
CA LEU A 154 15.29 11.46 -0.62
C LEU A 154 15.75 10.39 0.38
N TYR A 155 15.00 10.21 1.47
CA TYR A 155 15.18 9.11 2.41
C TYR A 155 13.84 8.57 2.92
N GLU A 156 13.82 7.30 3.32
CA GLU A 156 12.62 6.61 3.79
C GLU A 156 12.34 6.87 5.28
N THR A 157 11.05 6.90 5.62
CA THR A 157 10.59 6.83 7.01
C THR A 157 10.90 5.42 7.55
N ARG A 158 11.61 5.35 8.68
CA ARG A 158 12.00 4.07 9.32
C ARG A 158 10.82 3.37 9.99
#